data_AF-A0A7U9X654-F1
#
_entry.id   AF-A0A7U9X654-F1
#
_cell.length_a   1.000
_cell.length_b   1.000
_cell.length_c   1.000
_cell.angle_alpha   90.00
_cell.angle_beta   90.00
_cell.angle_gamma   90.00
#
_symmetry.space_group_name_H-M   'P 1'
#
loop_
_entity.id
_entity.type
_entity.pdbx_description
1 polymer ?
#
loop_
_entity_poly.entity_id
_entity_poly.type
_entity_poly.pdbx_seq_one_letter_code
_entity_poly.pdbx_strand_id
1 'polypeptide(L)'
;MEKAKQNAASEKEMQTVSEKEIQTVSEKETQTVSEKETQAALPEKIKQTMLLEKTGIFSKSLSRRYEYTITCKGVDTKKILVICTNPASSNLLAVDTTTNYLMNNLFAMGYSTITLCNLFAEITNKLKPAKAEDNADNMEYLKEILKRDFDEILLGFGNGFTSNKRVKAEKETLYKILKPYAKKLVELVDTDGTYKNLKTIHPLFAGQRFSGKWMIRKFNFPKL
;
A
#
# COMPACT_ATOMS: atom_id res chain seq x y z
N MET A 1 41.32 23.47 -96.73
CA MET A 1 40.56 24.54 -97.39
C MET A 1 39.20 24.62 -96.70
N GLU A 2 39.18 25.10 -95.46
CA GLU A 2 39.02 26.53 -95.13
C GLU A 2 37.56 26.98 -95.29
N LYS A 3 36.73 26.53 -94.33
CA LYS A 3 35.44 27.12 -93.91
C LYS A 3 34.86 26.31 -92.74
N ALA A 4 35.47 26.43 -91.55
CA ALA A 4 34.88 25.94 -90.28
C ALA A 4 35.62 26.51 -89.04
N LYS A 5 36.00 27.80 -89.07
CA LYS A 5 36.65 28.47 -87.94
C LYS A 5 36.08 29.87 -87.74
N GLN A 6 34.77 29.94 -87.50
CA GLN A 6 34.07 31.11 -86.98
C GLN A 6 32.85 30.57 -86.21
N ASN A 7 33.12 29.97 -85.06
CA ASN A 7 32.11 29.71 -84.01
C ASN A 7 32.78 29.43 -82.65
N ALA A 8 34.02 29.91 -82.46
CA ALA A 8 34.78 29.68 -81.23
C ALA A 8 34.92 30.94 -80.35
N ALA A 9 34.13 31.99 -80.62
CA ALA A 9 34.26 33.29 -79.96
C ALA A 9 33.01 33.74 -79.16
N SER A 10 31.94 32.94 -79.08
CA SER A 10 30.73 33.33 -78.33
C SER A 10 30.34 32.39 -77.17
N GLU A 11 31.08 31.31 -76.91
CA GLU A 11 30.79 30.38 -75.80
C GLU A 11 31.60 30.64 -74.52
N LYS A 12 32.56 31.58 -74.53
CA LYS A 12 33.41 31.89 -73.37
C LYS A 12 33.00 33.10 -72.52
N GLU A 13 31.97 33.85 -72.91
CA GLU A 13 31.50 35.02 -72.15
C GLU A 13 30.15 34.80 -71.42
N MET A 14 29.48 33.65 -71.60
CA MET A 14 28.22 33.34 -70.90
C MET A 14 28.38 32.28 -69.78
N GLN A 15 29.63 31.92 -69.42
CA GLN A 15 29.93 30.93 -68.38
C GLN A 15 30.62 31.53 -67.14
N THR A 16 30.99 32.80 -67.16
CA THR A 16 31.64 33.51 -66.03
C THR A 16 30.70 34.37 -65.18
N VAL A 17 29.41 34.46 -65.54
CA VAL A 17 28.41 35.24 -64.79
C VAL A 17 27.52 34.36 -63.89
N SER A 18 27.35 33.06 -64.19
CA SER A 18 26.47 32.18 -63.38
C SER A 18 27.13 31.55 -62.15
N GLU A 19 28.45 31.51 -62.04
CA GLU A 19 29.12 30.88 -60.89
C GLU A 19 29.38 31.83 -59.71
N LYS A 20 29.43 33.15 -59.94
CA LYS A 20 29.68 34.13 -58.86
C LYS A 20 28.45 34.46 -58.01
N GLU A 21 27.23 34.25 -58.51
CA GLU A 21 26.00 34.49 -57.74
C GLU A 21 25.52 33.27 -56.93
N ILE A 22 26.04 32.06 -57.21
CA ILE A 22 25.67 30.86 -56.43
C ILE A 22 26.52 30.74 -55.15
N GLN A 23 27.73 31.30 -55.13
CA GLN A 23 28.65 31.15 -54.00
C GLN A 23 28.46 32.18 -52.88
N THR A 24 27.66 33.23 -53.10
CA THR A 24 27.35 34.24 -52.06
C THR A 24 26.08 33.94 -51.26
N VAL A 25 25.28 32.95 -51.66
CA VAL A 25 24.10 32.50 -50.90
C VAL A 25 24.43 31.33 -49.96
N SER A 26 25.49 30.54 -50.24
CA SER A 26 25.84 29.39 -49.38
C SER A 26 26.64 29.72 -48.13
N GLU A 27 27.19 30.94 -48.00
CA GLU A 27 28.08 31.32 -46.87
C GLU A 27 27.46 32.32 -45.88
N LYS A 28 26.20 32.73 -46.05
CA LYS A 28 25.52 33.67 -45.14
C LYS A 28 24.33 33.12 -44.35
N GLU A 29 23.97 31.85 -44.49
CA GLU A 29 22.97 31.18 -43.63
C GLU A 29 23.57 30.14 -42.67
N THR A 30 24.86 30.23 -42.38
CA THR A 30 25.53 29.42 -41.34
C THR A 30 25.96 30.27 -40.15
N GLN A 31 25.11 31.21 -39.75
CA GLN A 31 25.09 31.73 -38.38
C GLN A 31 23.66 31.68 -37.86
N THR A 32 23.36 30.60 -37.13
CA THR A 32 22.60 30.53 -35.86
C THR A 32 21.76 29.26 -35.76
N VAL A 33 22.42 28.11 -35.67
CA VAL A 33 21.94 27.09 -34.72
C VAL A 33 23.18 26.42 -34.13
N SER A 34 23.75 27.04 -33.09
CA SER A 34 24.53 26.25 -32.16
C SER A 34 23.55 25.29 -31.50
N GLU A 35 23.46 24.08 -32.03
CA GLU A 35 22.87 22.95 -31.33
C GLU A 35 23.74 22.71 -30.09
N LYS A 36 23.46 23.47 -29.02
CA LYS A 36 23.64 22.93 -27.68
C LYS A 36 22.61 21.82 -27.58
N GLU A 37 22.98 20.64 -28.06
CA GLU A 37 22.46 19.39 -27.53
C GLU A 37 22.69 19.45 -26.02
N THR A 38 21.72 20.00 -25.32
CA THR A 38 21.63 19.85 -23.89
C THR A 38 21.22 18.41 -23.73
N GLN A 39 22.21 17.54 -23.65
CA GLN A 39 22.02 16.15 -23.27
C GLN A 39 21.36 16.21 -21.90
N ALA A 40 20.03 16.12 -21.88
CA ALA A 40 19.26 16.16 -20.66
C ALA A 40 19.75 14.98 -19.83
N ALA A 41 20.58 15.26 -18.82
CA ALA A 41 21.10 14.25 -17.93
C ALA A 41 19.89 13.47 -17.41
N LEU A 42 19.85 12.17 -17.72
CA LEU A 42 18.81 11.30 -17.20
C LEU A 42 18.78 11.49 -15.69
N PRO A 43 17.60 11.75 -15.09
CA PRO A 43 17.51 12.04 -13.67
C PRO A 43 18.16 10.91 -12.88
N GLU A 44 18.98 11.25 -11.89
CA GLU A 44 19.65 10.28 -11.04
C GLU A 44 18.59 9.32 -10.46
N LYS A 45 18.80 8.03 -10.69
CA LYS A 45 17.87 6.98 -10.24
C LYS A 45 18.41 6.38 -8.95
N ILE A 46 17.57 6.36 -7.91
CA ILE A 46 17.87 5.68 -6.66
C ILE A 46 17.15 4.32 -6.65
N LYS A 47 17.90 3.25 -6.35
CA LYS A 47 17.32 1.92 -6.10
C LYS A 47 16.97 1.81 -4.62
N GLN A 48 15.72 1.46 -4.33
CA GLN A 48 15.29 1.06 -2.99
C GLN A 48 14.81 -0.40 -3.02
N THR A 49 15.06 -1.14 -1.95
CA THR A 49 14.65 -2.54 -1.82
C THR A 49 14.17 -2.76 -0.39
N MET A 50 13.03 -3.43 -0.25
CA MET A 50 12.47 -3.84 1.03
C MET A 50 12.03 -5.30 0.95
N LEU A 51 12.17 -6.01 2.06
CA LEU A 51 11.74 -7.38 2.20
C LEU A 51 10.57 -7.45 3.18
N LEU A 52 9.43 -7.96 2.73
CA LEU A 52 8.28 -8.26 3.57
C LEU A 52 8.22 -9.75 3.84
N GLU A 53 8.40 -10.13 5.10
CA GLU A 53 8.17 -11.49 5.58
C GLU A 53 6.71 -11.65 5.99
N LYS A 54 6.05 -12.70 5.52
CA LYS A 54 4.64 -13.01 5.77
C LYS A 54 4.52 -14.40 6.37
N THR A 55 4.00 -14.49 7.59
CA THR A 55 3.85 -15.75 8.32
C THR A 55 2.39 -15.94 8.73
N GLY A 56 1.81 -17.10 8.44
CA GLY A 56 0.45 -17.44 8.88
C GLY A 56 0.42 -18.71 9.69
N ILE A 57 -0.41 -18.72 10.74
CA ILE A 57 -0.64 -19.89 11.60
C ILE A 57 -2.07 -20.37 11.36
N PHE A 58 -2.20 -21.62 10.91
CA PHE A 58 -3.45 -22.18 10.40
C PHE A 58 -3.81 -23.50 11.08
N SER A 59 -5.08 -23.88 11.01
CA SER A 59 -5.47 -25.27 11.25
C SER A 59 -4.90 -26.16 10.14
N LYS A 60 -4.74 -27.47 10.43
CA LYS A 60 -4.27 -28.45 9.43
C LYS A 60 -5.16 -28.50 8.17
N SER A 61 -6.46 -28.24 8.32
CA SER A 61 -7.43 -28.19 7.22
C SER A 61 -7.37 -26.89 6.41
N LEU A 62 -6.58 -25.90 6.83
CA LEU A 62 -6.56 -24.55 6.26
C LEU A 62 -7.92 -23.82 6.25
N SER A 63 -8.87 -24.27 7.07
CA SER A 63 -10.18 -23.61 7.24
C SER A 63 -10.17 -22.52 8.32
N ARG A 64 -9.13 -22.50 9.17
CA ARG A 64 -8.96 -21.53 10.25
C ARG A 64 -7.59 -20.88 10.18
N ARG A 65 -7.51 -19.57 10.42
CA ARG A 65 -6.28 -18.79 10.54
C ARG A 65 -6.27 -18.09 11.89
N TYR A 66 -5.37 -18.52 12.75
CA TYR A 66 -5.19 -17.99 14.10
C TYR A 66 -4.32 -16.73 14.11
N GLU A 67 -3.30 -16.69 13.25
CA GLU A 67 -2.38 -15.56 13.16
C GLU A 67 -2.04 -15.27 11.69
N TYR A 68 -1.88 -14.00 11.38
CA TYR A 68 -1.18 -13.57 10.17
C TYR A 68 -0.29 -12.37 10.47
N THR A 69 1.02 -12.54 10.36
CA THR A 69 2.03 -11.53 10.67
C THR A 69 2.77 -11.10 9.42
N ILE A 70 2.93 -9.78 9.24
CA ILE A 70 3.66 -9.14 8.16
C ILE A 70 4.74 -8.26 8.78
N THR A 71 6.01 -8.53 8.47
CA THR A 71 7.16 -7.82 9.03
C THR A 71 8.03 -7.25 7.92
N CYS A 72 8.38 -5.97 8.04
CA CYS A 72 9.41 -5.35 7.21
C CYS A 72 10.80 -5.73 7.76
N LYS A 73 11.52 -6.61 7.06
CA LYS A 73 12.85 -7.07 7.50
C LYS A 73 13.87 -5.94 7.36
N GLY A 74 14.70 -5.77 8.38
CA GLY A 74 15.67 -4.68 8.47
C GLY A 74 15.10 -3.37 9.03
N VAL A 75 13.82 -3.35 9.42
CA VAL A 75 13.19 -2.22 10.11
C VAL A 75 12.59 -2.72 11.42
N ASP A 76 13.09 -2.22 12.55
CA ASP A 76 12.58 -2.56 13.89
C ASP A 76 12.07 -1.28 14.57
N THR A 77 10.78 -1.03 14.40
CA THR A 77 10.05 0.11 14.96
C THR A 77 8.83 -0.43 15.71
N LYS A 78 7.65 0.18 15.57
CA LYS A 78 6.46 -0.22 16.33
C LYS A 78 5.88 -1.54 15.82
N LYS A 79 5.34 -2.34 16.74
CA LYS A 79 4.67 -3.62 16.50
C LYS A 79 3.22 -3.50 16.94
N ILE A 80 2.29 -3.88 16.06
CA ILE A 80 0.85 -3.74 16.32
C ILE A 80 0.12 -5.06 16.14
N LEU A 81 -0.69 -5.42 17.13
CA LEU A 81 -1.68 -6.47 17.04
C LEU A 81 -3.01 -5.88 16.59
N VAL A 82 -3.61 -6.42 15.54
CA VAL A 82 -4.90 -5.98 14.99
C VAL A 82 -5.92 -7.10 15.15
N ILE A 83 -7.03 -6.79 15.81
CA ILE A 83 -8.14 -7.72 16.02
C ILE A 83 -9.31 -7.28 15.14
N CYS A 84 -9.43 -7.89 13.95
CA CYS A 84 -10.57 -7.71 13.04
C CYS A 84 -11.63 -8.80 13.28
N THR A 85 -12.64 -8.87 12.41
CA THR A 85 -13.76 -9.81 12.56
C THR A 85 -13.37 -11.25 12.24
N ASN A 86 -12.93 -11.54 11.01
CA ASN A 86 -12.56 -12.87 10.56
C ASN A 86 -11.61 -12.79 9.35
N PRO A 87 -10.78 -13.80 9.09
CA PRO A 87 -9.92 -13.86 7.90
C PRO A 87 -10.73 -14.20 6.64
N ALA A 88 -10.31 -13.66 5.48
CA ALA A 88 -10.95 -13.94 4.18
C ALA A 88 -10.19 -14.97 3.33
N SER A 89 -8.94 -15.26 3.65
CA SER A 89 -8.07 -16.13 2.83
C SER A 89 -7.01 -16.87 3.66
N SER A 90 -6.66 -18.07 3.22
CA SER A 90 -5.48 -18.84 3.68
C SER A 90 -4.23 -18.59 2.83
N ASN A 91 -4.36 -17.89 1.71
CA ASN A 91 -3.25 -17.60 0.81
C ASN A 91 -2.40 -16.45 1.40
N LEU A 92 -1.09 -16.66 1.52
CA LEU A 92 -0.13 -15.65 2.00
C LEU A 92 0.42 -14.76 0.88
N LEU A 93 0.38 -15.24 -0.38
CA LEU A 93 0.84 -14.49 -1.56
C LEU A 93 -0.19 -13.43 -1.95
N ALA A 94 -1.47 -13.80 -1.99
CA ALA A 94 -2.57 -12.89 -2.26
C ALA A 94 -3.06 -12.21 -0.97
N VAL A 95 -3.07 -10.88 -0.94
CA VAL A 95 -3.61 -10.10 0.19
C VAL A 95 -5.04 -9.67 -0.11
N ASP A 96 -5.94 -9.86 0.85
CA ASP A 96 -7.29 -9.32 0.76
C ASP A 96 -7.29 -7.79 0.94
N THR A 97 -8.39 -7.16 0.55
CA THR A 97 -8.53 -5.69 0.59
C THR A 97 -8.33 -5.10 1.99
N THR A 98 -8.78 -5.78 3.05
CA THR A 98 -8.61 -5.30 4.44
C THR A 98 -7.14 -5.32 4.83
N THR A 99 -6.46 -6.43 4.54
CA THR A 99 -5.01 -6.57 4.76
C THR A 99 -4.23 -5.50 3.99
N ASN A 100 -4.59 -5.25 2.73
CA ASN A 100 -3.93 -4.23 1.91
C ASN A 100 -4.08 -2.82 2.51
N TYR A 101 -5.28 -2.46 3.00
CA TYR A 101 -5.48 -1.18 3.68
C TYR A 101 -4.67 -1.06 4.97
N LEU A 102 -4.60 -2.15 5.76
CA LEU A 102 -3.76 -2.19 6.96
C LEU A 102 -2.30 -1.93 6.62
N MET A 103 -1.76 -2.62 5.62
CA MET A 103 -0.37 -2.43 5.18
C MET A 103 -0.09 -0.99 4.77
N ASN A 104 -0.87 -0.44 3.84
CA ASN A 104 -0.62 0.90 3.29
C ASN A 104 -0.67 2.00 4.36
N ASN A 105 -1.57 1.87 5.34
CA ASN A 105 -1.73 2.90 6.37
C ASN A 105 -0.79 2.67 7.57
N LEU A 106 -0.70 1.45 8.10
CA LEU A 106 0.10 1.20 9.30
C LEU A 106 1.61 1.28 9.01
N PHE A 107 2.10 0.84 7.85
CA PHE A 107 3.50 1.07 7.50
C PHE A 107 3.83 2.57 7.42
N ALA A 108 2.93 3.38 6.82
CA ALA A 108 3.09 4.83 6.77
C ALA A 108 3.04 5.49 8.17
N MET A 109 2.34 4.89 9.13
CA MET A 109 2.29 5.31 10.54
C MET A 109 3.49 4.84 11.38
N GLY A 110 4.45 4.15 10.75
CA GLY A 110 5.71 3.73 11.38
C GLY A 110 5.61 2.44 12.19
N TYR A 111 4.67 1.55 11.88
CA TYR A 111 4.72 0.17 12.38
C TYR A 111 5.52 -0.68 11.41
N SER A 112 6.52 -1.43 11.88
CA SER A 112 7.28 -2.35 11.03
C SER A 112 6.74 -3.78 11.05
N THR A 113 5.93 -4.12 12.06
CA THR A 113 5.25 -5.43 12.17
C THR A 113 3.77 -5.24 12.41
N ILE A 114 2.97 -5.87 11.55
CA ILE A 114 1.51 -5.93 11.67
C ILE A 114 1.11 -7.38 11.88
N THR A 115 0.53 -7.70 13.03
CA THR A 115 0.02 -9.04 13.36
C THR A 115 -1.49 -8.99 13.42
N LEU A 116 -2.17 -9.86 12.69
CA LEU A 116 -3.62 -10.02 12.74
C LEU A 116 -3.97 -11.28 13.54
N CYS A 117 -4.82 -11.13 14.54
CA CYS A 117 -5.44 -12.23 15.27
C CYS A 117 -6.92 -11.88 15.45
N ASN A 118 -7.77 -12.47 14.59
CA ASN A 118 -9.15 -12.04 14.43
C ASN A 118 -10.06 -12.61 15.53
N LEU A 119 -11.20 -11.95 15.77
CA LEU A 119 -12.20 -12.39 16.73
C LEU A 119 -12.67 -13.83 16.44
N PHE A 120 -12.79 -14.18 15.16
CA PHE A 120 -13.01 -15.54 14.68
C PHE A 120 -11.85 -15.99 13.80
N ALA A 121 -11.40 -17.24 13.97
CA ALA A 121 -10.37 -17.83 13.12
C ALA A 121 -10.89 -18.34 11.77
N GLU A 122 -12.21 -18.56 11.63
CA GLU A 122 -12.82 -19.12 10.43
C GLU A 122 -12.54 -18.28 9.18
N ILE A 123 -11.97 -18.93 8.15
CA ILE A 123 -11.66 -18.30 6.86
C ILE A 123 -12.93 -18.26 6.01
N THR A 124 -13.47 -17.06 5.81
CA THR A 124 -14.69 -16.85 5.03
C THR A 124 -14.84 -15.42 4.52
N ASN A 125 -15.39 -15.25 3.32
CA ASN A 125 -15.69 -13.92 2.78
C ASN A 125 -16.84 -13.21 3.50
N LYS A 126 -17.73 -13.98 4.13
CA LYS A 126 -18.87 -13.44 4.87
C LYS A 126 -19.15 -14.31 6.08
N LEU A 127 -18.80 -13.81 7.25
CA LEU A 127 -19.06 -14.49 8.51
C LEU A 127 -20.56 -14.76 8.68
N LYS A 128 -20.88 -16.01 9.02
CA LYS A 128 -22.22 -16.45 9.42
C LYS A 128 -22.16 -16.93 10.87
N PRO A 129 -22.25 -16.05 11.87
CA PRO A 129 -21.95 -16.42 13.27
C PRO A 129 -22.78 -17.58 13.81
N ALA A 130 -24.03 -17.71 13.36
CA ALA A 130 -24.90 -18.83 13.75
C ALA A 130 -24.39 -20.20 13.28
N LYS A 131 -23.52 -20.25 12.28
CA LYS A 131 -22.93 -21.49 11.72
C LYS A 131 -21.44 -21.63 12.02
N ALA A 132 -20.84 -20.64 12.68
CA ALA A 132 -19.42 -20.68 13.00
C ALA A 132 -19.11 -21.87 13.92
N GLU A 133 -17.98 -22.51 13.70
CA GLU A 133 -17.45 -23.53 14.60
C GLU A 133 -17.16 -22.96 15.99
N ASP A 134 -16.95 -23.81 16.99
CA ASP A 134 -16.44 -23.37 18.30
C ASP A 134 -15.18 -22.51 18.14
N ASN A 135 -15.08 -21.48 18.98
CA ASN A 135 -14.06 -20.43 18.92
C ASN A 135 -13.14 -20.46 20.15
N ALA A 136 -13.31 -21.43 21.05
CA ALA A 136 -12.54 -21.55 22.28
C ALA A 136 -11.03 -21.68 22.03
N ASP A 137 -10.61 -22.46 21.02
CA ASP A 137 -9.22 -22.61 20.60
C ASP A 137 -8.61 -21.28 20.11
N ASN A 138 -9.37 -20.48 19.36
CA ASN A 138 -8.95 -19.16 18.90
C ASN A 138 -8.83 -18.18 20.06
N MET A 139 -9.75 -18.23 21.02
CA MET A 139 -9.67 -17.42 22.24
C MET A 139 -8.47 -17.80 23.11
N GLU A 140 -8.11 -19.08 23.18
CA GLU A 140 -6.88 -19.51 23.85
C GLU A 140 -5.63 -19.01 23.11
N TYR A 141 -5.61 -19.12 21.78
CA TYR A 141 -4.53 -18.58 20.97
C TYR A 141 -4.37 -17.06 21.13
N LEU A 142 -5.48 -16.33 21.22
CA LEU A 142 -5.50 -14.89 21.53
C LEU A 142 -4.85 -14.59 22.88
N LYS A 143 -5.06 -15.40 23.92
CA LYS A 143 -4.37 -15.21 25.21
C LYS A 143 -2.86 -15.39 25.06
N GLU A 144 -2.42 -16.38 24.28
CA GLU A 144 -0.99 -16.61 24.05
C GLU A 144 -0.35 -15.49 23.24
N ILE A 145 -1.01 -15.01 22.18
CA ILE A 145 -0.45 -13.92 21.36
C ILE A 145 -0.33 -12.62 22.15
N LEU A 146 -1.30 -12.32 23.03
CA LEU A 146 -1.28 -11.11 23.85
C LEU A 146 -0.12 -11.04 24.85
N LYS A 147 0.54 -12.16 25.15
CA LYS A 147 1.75 -12.18 25.98
C LYS A 147 2.99 -11.65 25.24
N ARG A 148 2.94 -11.56 23.90
CA ARG A 148 4.05 -11.03 23.09
C ARG A 148 4.13 -9.51 23.22
N ASP A 149 5.31 -8.98 22.92
CA ASP A 149 5.56 -7.54 23.03
C ASP A 149 5.04 -6.78 21.81
N PHE A 150 3.85 -6.19 21.98
CA PHE A 150 3.26 -5.22 21.06
C PHE A 150 3.24 -3.83 21.69
N ASP A 151 3.51 -2.80 20.91
CA ASP A 151 3.33 -1.41 21.36
C ASP A 151 1.85 -1.08 21.53
N GLU A 152 1.03 -1.55 20.59
CA GLU A 152 -0.40 -1.26 20.55
C GLU A 152 -1.23 -2.47 20.09
N ILE A 153 -2.47 -2.52 20.57
CA ILE A 153 -3.47 -3.53 20.20
C ILE A 153 -4.69 -2.79 19.65
N LEU A 154 -4.85 -2.84 18.32
CA LEU A 154 -5.92 -2.19 17.60
C LEU A 154 -7.17 -3.06 17.53
N LEU A 155 -8.28 -2.54 18.06
CA LEU A 155 -9.59 -3.17 17.95
C LEU A 155 -10.31 -2.65 16.70
N GLY A 156 -10.37 -3.52 15.67
CA GLY A 156 -10.90 -3.21 14.34
C GLY A 156 -12.00 -4.16 13.89
N PHE A 157 -12.72 -4.81 14.82
CA PHE A 157 -13.76 -5.79 14.46
C PHE A 157 -15.11 -5.17 14.05
N GLY A 158 -15.23 -3.85 14.06
CA GLY A 158 -16.42 -3.13 13.60
C GLY A 158 -17.65 -3.23 14.50
N ASN A 159 -18.67 -2.44 14.15
CA ASN A 159 -20.00 -2.47 14.76
C ASN A 159 -20.97 -3.40 14.00
N GLY A 160 -20.45 -4.29 13.16
CA GLY A 160 -21.25 -5.36 12.57
C GLY A 160 -21.76 -6.33 13.65
N PHE A 161 -22.92 -6.95 13.38
CA PHE A 161 -23.50 -8.00 14.20
C PHE A 161 -23.83 -7.60 15.66
N THR A 162 -24.14 -6.34 15.93
CA THR A 162 -24.49 -5.84 17.28
C THR A 162 -25.69 -6.56 17.91
N SER A 163 -26.65 -7.01 17.11
CA SER A 163 -27.80 -7.80 17.57
C SER A 163 -27.54 -9.30 17.66
N ASN A 164 -26.37 -9.79 17.22
CA ASN A 164 -26.06 -11.22 17.23
C ASN A 164 -25.51 -11.65 18.59
N LYS A 165 -26.26 -12.51 19.29
CA LYS A 165 -25.90 -13.01 20.63
C LYS A 165 -24.51 -13.65 20.69
N ARG A 166 -24.13 -14.43 19.66
CA ARG A 166 -22.83 -15.10 19.63
C ARG A 166 -21.70 -14.09 19.49
N VAL A 167 -21.77 -13.17 18.53
CA VAL A 167 -20.74 -12.14 18.36
C VAL A 167 -20.63 -11.27 19.60
N LYS A 168 -21.75 -10.95 20.26
CA LYS A 168 -21.75 -10.24 21.55
C LYS A 168 -20.98 -11.03 22.62
N ALA A 169 -21.26 -12.32 22.78
CA ALA A 169 -20.56 -13.18 23.74
C ALA A 169 -19.05 -13.28 23.46
N GLU A 170 -18.64 -13.45 22.20
CA GLU A 170 -17.23 -13.47 21.82
C GLU A 170 -16.53 -12.14 22.12
N LYS A 171 -17.18 -11.00 21.85
CA LYS A 171 -16.65 -9.67 22.21
C LYS A 171 -16.54 -9.49 23.72
N GLU A 172 -17.52 -9.95 24.50
CA GLU A 172 -17.48 -9.91 25.97
C GLU A 172 -16.33 -10.76 26.53
N THR A 173 -16.12 -11.97 25.99
CA THR A 173 -14.98 -12.84 26.33
C THR A 173 -13.67 -12.15 25.99
N LEU A 174 -13.56 -11.60 24.77
CA LEU A 174 -12.38 -10.85 24.35
C LEU A 174 -12.10 -9.67 25.29
N TYR A 175 -13.10 -8.87 25.66
CA TYR A 175 -12.90 -7.75 26.57
C TYR A 175 -12.38 -8.19 27.94
N LYS A 176 -12.84 -9.33 28.48
CA LYS A 176 -12.30 -9.89 29.73
C LYS A 176 -10.81 -10.23 29.59
N ILE A 177 -10.42 -10.85 28.47
CA ILE A 177 -9.02 -11.19 28.15
C ILE A 177 -8.16 -9.94 27.97
N LEU A 178 -8.71 -8.86 27.38
CA LEU A 178 -7.99 -7.63 27.08
C LEU A 178 -7.85 -6.66 28.28
N LYS A 179 -8.60 -6.86 29.38
CA LYS A 179 -8.54 -5.97 30.56
C LYS A 179 -7.11 -5.70 31.08
N PRO A 180 -6.21 -6.70 31.21
CA PRO A 180 -4.83 -6.48 31.65
C PRO A 180 -4.02 -5.58 30.70
N TYR A 181 -4.44 -5.49 29.44
CA TYR A 181 -3.74 -4.77 28.37
C TYR A 181 -4.34 -3.39 28.07
N ALA A 182 -5.25 -2.88 28.91
CA ALA A 182 -6.02 -1.65 28.69
C ALA A 182 -5.19 -0.46 28.18
N LYS A 183 -3.96 -0.28 28.69
CA LYS A 183 -3.05 0.83 28.31
C LYS A 183 -2.59 0.76 26.85
N LYS A 184 -2.53 -0.44 26.27
CA LYS A 184 -2.11 -0.70 24.88
C LYS A 184 -3.28 -0.71 23.90
N LEU A 185 -4.53 -0.72 24.39
CA LEU A 185 -5.71 -0.83 23.52
C LEU A 185 -6.00 0.49 22.80
N VAL A 186 -6.23 0.37 21.50
CA VAL A 186 -6.51 1.51 20.64
C VAL A 186 -7.60 1.20 19.60
N GLU A 187 -8.16 2.25 19.00
CA GLU A 187 -9.12 2.16 17.90
C GLU A 187 -8.84 3.22 16.82
N LEU A 188 -9.25 2.93 15.57
CA LEU A 188 -9.12 3.85 14.45
C LEU A 188 -10.11 5.01 14.54
N VAL A 189 -9.63 6.19 14.14
CA VAL A 189 -10.40 7.39 13.82
C VAL A 189 -9.79 8.08 12.60
N ASP A 190 -10.52 9.02 12.01
CA ASP A 190 -9.99 9.89 10.97
C ASP A 190 -9.40 11.18 11.56
N THR A 191 -8.39 11.74 10.88
CA THR A 191 -7.78 13.03 11.25
C THR A 191 -8.78 14.19 11.24
N ASP A 192 -9.81 14.09 10.41
CA ASP A 192 -10.80 15.16 10.21
C ASP A 192 -11.94 15.10 11.25
N GLY A 193 -11.99 14.04 12.05
CA GLY A 193 -13.00 13.84 13.10
C GLY A 193 -14.42 13.49 12.61
N THR A 194 -14.59 13.20 11.32
CA THR A 194 -15.87 12.84 10.67
C THR A 194 -16.48 11.58 11.30
N TYR A 195 -15.66 10.59 11.62
CA TYR A 195 -16.06 9.28 12.14
C TYR A 195 -15.76 9.13 13.63
N LYS A 196 -15.44 10.22 14.36
CA LYS A 196 -15.02 10.19 15.77
C LYS A 196 -16.00 9.49 16.72
N ASN A 197 -17.28 9.47 16.39
CA ASN A 197 -18.32 8.83 17.22
C ASN A 197 -18.41 7.32 17.01
N LEU A 198 -17.84 6.80 15.93
CA LEU A 198 -17.77 5.36 15.70
C LEU A 198 -16.71 4.73 16.62
N LYS A 199 -16.99 3.50 17.03
CA LYS A 199 -16.11 2.67 17.86
C LYS A 199 -15.60 1.47 17.09
N THR A 200 -14.36 1.08 17.38
CA THR A 200 -13.69 -0.10 16.81
C THR A 200 -13.86 -0.19 15.29
N ILE A 201 -13.64 0.92 14.56
CA ILE A 201 -13.92 1.02 13.12
C ILE A 201 -13.19 -0.10 12.36
N HIS A 202 -13.92 -0.82 11.50
CA HIS A 202 -13.31 -1.91 10.75
C HIS A 202 -12.31 -1.36 9.72
N PRO A 203 -11.08 -1.91 9.59
CA PRO A 203 -10.07 -1.40 8.66
C PRO A 203 -10.52 -1.35 7.19
N LEU A 204 -11.39 -2.27 6.74
CA LEU A 204 -12.02 -2.18 5.42
C LEU A 204 -12.82 -0.88 5.24
N PHE A 205 -13.65 -0.53 6.22
CA PHE A 205 -14.44 0.71 6.17
C PHE A 205 -13.51 1.92 6.22
N ALA A 206 -12.52 1.90 7.11
CA ALA A 206 -11.56 2.99 7.24
C ALA A 206 -10.75 3.21 5.95
N GLY A 207 -10.32 2.13 5.30
CA GLY A 207 -9.62 2.19 4.02
C GLY A 207 -10.48 2.72 2.88
N GLN A 208 -11.75 2.35 2.83
CA GLN A 208 -12.69 2.85 1.81
C GLN A 208 -13.08 4.32 2.01
N ARG A 209 -13.05 4.83 3.23
CA ARG A 209 -13.62 6.13 3.58
C ARG A 209 -12.59 7.22 3.89
N PHE A 210 -11.44 6.86 4.44
CA PHE A 210 -10.43 7.82 4.90
C PHE A 210 -9.00 7.26 4.89
N SER A 211 -8.64 6.39 3.92
CA SER A 211 -7.25 5.95 3.75
C SER A 211 -6.30 7.14 3.57
N GLY A 212 -5.10 7.04 4.15
CA GLY A 212 -4.12 8.13 4.21
C GLY A 212 -4.39 9.15 5.33
N LYS A 213 -5.56 9.05 5.99
CA LYS A 213 -5.99 9.93 7.09
C LYS A 213 -6.26 9.14 8.38
N TRP A 214 -5.65 7.97 8.53
CA TRP A 214 -5.81 7.16 9.73
C TRP A 214 -5.09 7.79 10.90
N MET A 215 -5.79 7.88 12.02
CA MET A 215 -5.24 8.21 13.32
C MET A 215 -5.73 7.16 14.32
N ILE A 216 -4.94 6.96 15.36
CA ILE A 216 -5.23 6.00 16.42
C ILE A 216 -5.52 6.76 17.71
N ARG A 217 -6.55 6.34 18.46
CA ARG A 217 -6.83 6.86 19.81
C ARG A 217 -6.97 5.73 20.82
N LYS A 218 -6.83 6.04 22.10
CA LYS A 218 -7.05 5.06 23.18
C LYS A 218 -8.46 4.51 23.14
N PHE A 219 -8.57 3.19 23.28
CA PHE A 219 -9.84 2.50 23.38
C PHE A 219 -10.37 2.60 24.81
N ASN A 220 -11.65 2.95 24.93
CA ASN A 220 -12.38 2.91 26.19
C ASN A 220 -13.34 1.74 26.16
N PHE A 221 -13.26 0.86 27.16
CA PHE A 221 -14.20 -0.24 27.29
C PHE A 221 -15.65 0.29 27.34
N PRO A 222 -16.59 -0.39 26.68
CA PRO A 222 -18.01 -0.06 26.85
C PRO A 222 -18.40 -0.26 28.31
N LYS A 223 -19.32 0.57 28.80
CA LYS A 223 -20.01 0.30 30.08
C LYS A 223 -20.84 -0.97 29.86
N LEU A 224 -20.42 -2.06 30.50
CA LEU A 224 -21.15 -3.34 30.49
C LEU A 224 -22.40 -3.22 31.36
#